data_AF-A0A959SMM3-F1
#
_entry.id   AF-A0A959SMM3-F1
#
_cell.length_a   1.000
_cell.length_b   1.000
_cell.length_c   1.000
_cell.angle_alpha   90.00
_cell.angle_beta   90.00
_cell.angle_gamma   90.00
#
_symmetry.space_group_name_H-M   'P 1'
#
loop_
_entity.id
_entity.type
_entity.pdbx_description
1 polymer ?
#
loop_
_entity_poly.entity_id
_entity_poly.type
_entity_poly.pdbx_seq_one_letter_code
_entity_poly.pdbx_strand_id
1 'polypeptide(L)' 'TVPGVDGSLGFLNNHAPLITVLKAGEVKLRTANGAETFPVKGGVVEVNKNTVIVLAE' A
#
# COMPACT_ATOMS: atom_id res chain seq x y z
N THR A 1 4.64 -0.62 -2.48
CA THR A 1 3.90 -1.81 -2.93
C THR A 1 3.18 -2.42 -1.75
N VAL A 2 1.93 -2.82 -1.94
CA VAL A 2 1.08 -3.39 -0.90
C VAL A 2 0.51 -4.74 -1.34
N PRO A 3 0.25 -5.68 -0.40
CA PRO A 3 -0.37 -6.96 -0.70
C PRO A 3 -1.91 -6.80 -0.75
N GLY A 4 -2.46 -6.49 -1.91
CA GLY A 4 -3.91 -6.48 -2.14
C GLY A 4 -4.49 -7.90 -2.22
N VAL A 5 -5.82 -7.99 -2.06
CA VAL A 5 -6.56 -9.25 -2.21
C VAL A 5 -6.35 -9.87 -3.60
N ASP A 6 -6.40 -9.05 -4.65
CA ASP A 6 -6.24 -9.48 -6.05
C ASP A 6 -4.78 -9.64 -6.49
N GLY A 7 -3.82 -9.32 -5.61
CA GLY A 7 -2.39 -9.37 -5.92
C GLY A 7 -1.60 -8.20 -5.36
N SER A 8 -0.35 -8.08 -5.78
CA SER A 8 0.55 -7.01 -5.33
C SER A 8 0.27 -5.72 -6.10
N LEU A 9 0.00 -4.63 -5.39
CA LEU A 9 -0.29 -3.32 -5.99
C LEU A 9 0.86 -2.34 -5.73
N GLY A 10 1.25 -1.61 -6.78
CA GLY A 10 2.23 -0.53 -6.72
C GLY A 10 1.55 0.80 -7.00
N PHE A 11 1.86 1.82 -6.19
CA PHE A 11 1.34 3.18 -6.38
C PHE A 11 2.49 4.08 -6.81
N LEU A 12 2.24 4.89 -7.85
CA LEU A 12 3.16 5.91 -8.34
C LEU A 12 2.51 7.29 -8.19
N ASN A 13 3.26 8.34 -8.54
CA ASN A 13 2.75 9.69 -8.53
C ASN A 13 1.56 9.84 -9.51
N ASN A 14 0.55 10.62 -9.13
CA ASN A 14 -0.70 10.85 -9.89
C ASN A 14 -1.52 9.58 -10.16
N HIS A 15 -1.49 8.62 -9.23
CA HIS A 15 -2.36 7.45 -9.32
C HIS A 15 -3.83 7.84 -9.15
N ALA A 16 -4.70 7.17 -9.91
CA ALA A 16 -6.15 7.36 -9.79
C ALA A 16 -6.64 6.99 -8.38
N PRO A 17 -7.70 7.64 -7.87
CA PRO A 17 -8.27 7.28 -6.58
C PRO A 17 -8.67 5.80 -6.54
N LEU A 18 -8.30 5.11 -5.46
CA LEU A 18 -8.53 3.67 -5.29
C LEU A 18 -8.72 3.34 -3.81
N ILE A 19 -9.65 2.44 -3.51
CA ILE A 19 -9.79 1.81 -2.20
C ILE A 19 -9.68 0.30 -2.40
N THR A 20 -8.84 -0.35 -1.60
CA THR A 20 -8.64 -1.80 -1.67
C THR A 20 -8.39 -2.41 -0.30
N VAL A 21 -8.72 -3.69 -0.16
CA VAL A 21 -8.47 -4.45 1.06
C VAL A 21 -7.09 -5.11 0.96
N LEU A 22 -6.36 -5.09 2.07
CA LEU A 22 -5.08 -5.78 2.20
C LEU A 22 -5.24 -7.17 2.77
N LYS A 23 -4.45 -8.11 2.24
CA LYS A 23 -4.25 -9.42 2.86
C LYS A 23 -3.00 -9.41 3.73
N ALA A 24 -2.85 -10.43 4.57
CA ALA A 24 -1.63 -10.65 5.33
C ALA A 24 -0.40 -10.70 4.40
N GLY A 25 0.64 -9.96 4.75
CA GLY A 25 1.86 -9.86 3.94
C GLY A 25 2.75 -8.69 4.34
N GLU A 26 3.52 -8.20 3.38
CA GLU A 26 4.49 -7.12 3.59
C GLU A 26 4.15 -5.90 2.74
N VAL A 27 4.03 -4.74 3.38
CA VAL A 27 3.98 -3.43 2.73
C VAL A 27 5.40 -2.92 2.56
N LYS A 28 5.77 -2.58 1.32
CA LYS A 28 7.11 -2.08 0.96
C LYS A 28 7.02 -0.62 0.57
N LEU A 29 7.67 0.26 1.34
CA LEU A 29 7.83 1.67 1.04
C LEU A 29 9.20 1.90 0.41
N ARG A 30 9.25 2.55 -0.75
CA ARG A 30 10.51 2.94 -1.39
C ARG A 30 10.65 4.45 -1.31
N THR A 31 11.72 4.92 -0.68
CA THR A 31 12.08 6.33 -0.57
C THR A 31 13.42 6.57 -1.27
N ALA A 32 13.83 7.83 -1.41
CA ALA A 32 15.17 8.15 -1.92
C ALA A 32 16.30 7.58 -1.04
N ASN A 33 16.01 7.33 0.24
CA ASN A 33 16.98 6.86 1.23
C ASN A 33 17.03 5.33 1.35
N GLY A 34 16.17 4.59 0.64
CA GLY A 34 16.14 3.14 0.65
C GLY A 34 14.74 2.55 0.61
N ALA A 35 14.62 1.27 0.99
CA ALA A 35 13.36 0.57 1.07
C ALA A 35 13.08 0.13 2.51
N GLU A 36 11.88 0.45 3.00
CA GLU A 36 11.36 0.02 4.30
C GLU A 36 10.26 -1.00 4.09
N THR A 37 10.17 -1.98 4.99
CA THR A 37 9.17 -3.05 4.90
C THR A 37 8.42 -3.17 6.22
N PHE A 38 7.10 -3.21 6.13
CA PHE A 38 6.19 -3.31 7.26
C PHE A 38 5.35 -4.59 7.13
N PRO A 39 5.44 -5.55 8.05
CA PRO A 39 4.54 -6.69 8.07
C PRO A 39 3.14 -6.25 8.51
N VAL A 40 2.10 -6.73 7.82
CA VAL A 40 0.69 -6.44 8.11
C VAL A 40 -0.11 -7.74 8.10
N LYS A 41 -1.09 -7.89 9.00
CA LYS A 41 -1.98 -9.08 9.01
C LYS A 41 -3.22 -8.90 8.14
N GLY A 42 -3.53 -7.65 7.80
CA GLY A 42 -4.66 -7.26 6.97
C GLY A 42 -4.91 -5.76 7.15
N GLY A 43 -5.95 -5.26 6.50
CA GLY A 43 -6.32 -3.86 6.60
C GLY A 43 -6.95 -3.31 5.33
N VAL A 44 -6.92 -2.00 5.18
CA VAL A 44 -7.41 -1.29 4.00
C VAL A 44 -6.40 -0.23 3.55
N VAL A 45 -6.37 0.02 2.26
CA VAL A 45 -5.60 1.10 1.64
C VAL A 45 -6.52 2.03 0.89
N GLU A 46 -6.33 3.32 1.14
CA GLU A 46 -6.95 4.39 0.39
C GLU A 46 -5.86 5.17 -0.37
N VAL A 47 -6.07 5.37 -1.66
CA VAL A 47 -5.27 6.24 -2.50
C VAL A 47 -6.16 7.38 -2.96
N ASN A 48 -5.78 8.61 -2.64
CA ASN A 48 -6.54 9.79 -3.02
C ASN A 48 -5.63 11.02 -3.11
N LYS A 49 -5.74 11.81 -4.18
CA LYS A 49 -4.96 13.06 -4.39
C LYS A 49 -3.47 12.91 -4.03
N ASN A 50 -2.78 11.91 -4.59
CA ASN A 50 -1.37 11.58 -4.31
C ASN A 50 -1.03 11.23 -2.86
N THR A 51 -2.03 10.99 -2.04
CA THR A 51 -1.88 10.51 -0.67
C THR A 51 -2.26 9.05 -0.64
N VAL A 52 -1.42 8.22 -0.02
CA VAL A 52 -1.70 6.80 0.22
C VAL A 52 -1.81 6.61 1.73
N ILE A 53 -2.96 6.16 2.20
CA ILE A 53 -3.23 5.86 3.60
C ILE A 53 -3.37 4.36 3.74
N VAL A 54 -2.61 3.78 4.66
CA VAL A 54 -2.66 2.35 4.99
C VAL A 54 -3.16 2.23 6.42
N LEU A 55 -4.34 1.64 6.60
CA LEU A 55 -4.88 1.28 7.91
C LEU A 55 -4.75 -0.23 8.07
N ALA A 56 -3.79 -0.68 8.87
CA ALA A 56 -3.47 -2.09 9.06
C ALA A 56 -3.65 -2.54 10.52
N GLU A 57 -3.94 -3.83 10.69
CA GLU A 57 -3.96 -4.56 11.96
C GLU A 57 -2.68 -5.39 12.16
#